data_AF-A0AAN9LJF7-F1
#
_entry.id   AF-A0AAN9LJF7-F1
#
_cell.length_a   1.000
_cell.length_b   1.000
_cell.length_c   1.000
_cell.angle_alpha   90.00
_cell.angle_beta   90.00
_cell.angle_gamma   90.00
#
_symmetry.space_group_name_H-M   'P 1'
#
loop_
_entity.id
_entity.type
_entity.pdbx_description
1 polymer ?
#
loop_
_entity_poly.entity_id
_entity_poly.type
_entity_poly.pdbx_seq_one_letter_code
_entity_poly.pdbx_strand_id
1 'polypeptide(L)'
;MGNNSGDSTFGKNCELYLKIVLTLILSVVRMCPWNDAPYKDAAERTDMGYLSLNGFLSQWALMTLLDPPCSLANLIYIGYSGNPAAALRVTRRRAVDRKKQATERNVFQCYVFGSKNAGKSALLDSLLGRPFSNNYAPTTIERFAVRAIELIGGTRKTLVLREIPESEVSKALSHQDYLAACDVAVFVYDSSDEHSWKKSRDLLEKVARQGDLTGYSVPCLLIAAKDDLTPYPRAVQDSVKVTQELGIEAPIHVSMKLGDSSNVYNKIVNTAEHPHLSIPETEIGRKRKQYHRLLQHSLVFASVGTAMAVVGLAACRAYAVKKNSSG
;
A
#
# COMPACT_ATOMS: atom_id res chain seq x y z
N MET A 1 -37.01 -21.95 19.73
CA MET A 1 -36.93 -22.37 18.32
C MET A 1 -37.67 -21.34 17.48
N GLY A 2 -36.97 -20.31 17.02
CA GLY A 2 -37.51 -19.29 16.11
C GLY A 2 -36.59 -19.23 14.91
N ASN A 3 -37.11 -19.64 13.75
CA ASN A 3 -36.38 -19.71 12.49
C ASN A 3 -36.10 -18.31 11.95
N ASN A 4 -34.82 -17.95 11.83
CA ASN A 4 -34.35 -16.86 10.99
C ASN A 4 -34.32 -17.35 9.52
N SER A 5 -35.42 -17.16 8.80
CA SER A 5 -35.54 -17.48 7.37
C SER A 5 -35.35 -16.27 6.44
N GLY A 6 -35.06 -15.08 6.97
CA GLY A 6 -34.91 -13.84 6.19
C GLY A 6 -33.56 -13.64 5.49
N ASP A 7 -32.50 -14.29 5.97
CA ASP A 7 -31.13 -14.03 5.49
C ASP A 7 -30.77 -14.80 4.20
N SER A 8 -31.43 -15.93 3.95
CA SER A 8 -31.13 -16.79 2.79
C SER A 8 -31.71 -16.30 1.47
N THR A 9 -32.73 -15.42 1.51
CA THR A 9 -33.45 -14.95 0.31
C THR A 9 -32.80 -13.71 -0.28
N PHE A 10 -32.22 -12.84 0.56
CA PHE A 10 -31.49 -11.65 0.13
C PHE A 10 -30.15 -12.02 -0.55
N GLY A 11 -29.42 -13.00 -0.01
CA GLY A 11 -28.20 -13.55 -0.62
C GLY A 11 -28.46 -14.19 -1.99
N LYS A 12 -29.55 -14.97 -2.13
CA LYS A 12 -29.95 -15.58 -3.40
C LYS A 12 -30.39 -14.56 -4.46
N ASN A 13 -31.06 -13.48 -4.05
CA ASN A 13 -31.45 -12.41 -4.95
C ASN A 13 -30.25 -11.59 -5.43
N CYS A 14 -29.26 -11.35 -4.56
CA CYS A 14 -27.99 -10.74 -4.95
C CYS A 14 -27.16 -11.65 -5.88
N GLU A 15 -27.12 -12.97 -5.64
CA GLU A 15 -26.50 -13.93 -6.56
C GLU A 15 -27.19 -13.98 -7.92
N LEU A 16 -28.53 -13.90 -7.95
CA LEU A 16 -29.30 -13.84 -9.19
C LEU A 16 -29.04 -12.52 -9.92
N TYR A 17 -28.95 -11.40 -9.19
CA TYR A 17 -28.58 -10.10 -9.76
C TYR A 17 -27.14 -10.09 -10.28
N LEU A 18 -26.19 -10.70 -9.56
CA LEU A 18 -24.81 -10.83 -10.01
C LEU A 18 -24.74 -11.74 -11.24
N LYS A 19 -25.49 -12.85 -11.28
CA LYS A 19 -25.61 -13.70 -12.47
C LYS A 19 -26.24 -12.94 -13.63
N ILE A 20 -27.32 -12.19 -13.43
CA ILE A 20 -27.96 -11.39 -14.48
C ILE A 20 -26.99 -10.32 -14.98
N VAL A 21 -26.30 -9.60 -14.09
CA VAL A 21 -25.29 -8.59 -14.45
C VAL A 21 -24.08 -9.23 -15.13
N LEU A 22 -23.57 -10.38 -14.67
CA LEU A 22 -22.49 -11.12 -15.32
C LEU A 22 -22.94 -11.68 -16.68
N THR A 23 -24.17 -12.16 -16.81
CA THR A 23 -24.74 -12.64 -18.07
C THR A 23 -25.00 -11.49 -19.03
N LEU A 24 -25.40 -10.30 -18.55
CA LEU A 24 -25.48 -9.05 -19.33
C LEU A 24 -24.10 -8.54 -19.74
N ILE A 25 -23.12 -8.60 -18.84
CA ILE A 25 -21.71 -8.31 -19.13
C ILE A 25 -21.22 -9.29 -20.21
N LEU A 26 -21.55 -10.57 -20.13
CA LEU A 26 -21.10 -11.58 -21.10
C LEU A 26 -21.89 -11.56 -22.43
N SER A 27 -23.15 -11.12 -22.42
CA SER A 27 -24.00 -11.08 -23.62
C SER A 27 -23.86 -9.78 -24.40
N VAL A 28 -23.54 -8.68 -23.70
CA VAL A 28 -23.31 -7.38 -24.33
C VAL A 28 -21.81 -7.17 -24.55
N VAL A 29 -20.91 -7.41 -23.59
CA VAL A 29 -19.46 -7.22 -23.78
C VAL A 29 -18.88 -8.39 -24.58
N ARG A 30 -18.15 -8.11 -25.66
CA ARG A 30 -17.45 -9.17 -26.41
C ARG A 30 -16.42 -9.96 -25.57
N MET A 31 -15.96 -9.48 -24.40
CA MET A 31 -15.15 -10.22 -23.41
C MET A 31 -15.27 -9.54 -22.02
N CYS A 32 -15.52 -10.28 -20.93
CA CYS A 32 -15.50 -9.72 -19.57
C CYS A 32 -14.13 -9.07 -19.26
N PRO A 33 -14.07 -7.83 -18.73
CA PRO A 33 -12.81 -7.11 -18.54
C PRO A 33 -11.86 -7.77 -17.53
N TRP A 34 -12.35 -8.75 -16.76
CA TRP A 34 -11.60 -9.42 -15.70
C TRP A 34 -11.16 -10.85 -16.02
N ASN A 35 -11.33 -11.29 -17.28
CA ASN A 35 -10.94 -12.65 -17.68
C ASN A 35 -9.42 -12.84 -17.81
N ASP A 36 -8.68 -11.76 -18.04
CA ASP A 36 -7.24 -11.77 -18.26
C ASP A 36 -6.48 -11.11 -17.10
N ALA A 37 -5.17 -11.34 -17.07
CA ALA A 37 -4.28 -10.62 -16.15
C ALA A 37 -4.39 -9.09 -16.41
N PRO A 38 -4.33 -8.24 -15.37
CA PRO A 38 -4.01 -8.55 -13.97
C PRO A 38 -5.21 -8.97 -13.10
N TYR A 39 -6.43 -9.01 -13.64
CA TYR A 39 -7.67 -9.18 -12.89
C TYR A 39 -8.03 -10.65 -12.64
N LYS A 40 -7.62 -11.52 -13.55
CA LYS A 40 -7.88 -12.96 -13.45
C LYS A 40 -7.40 -13.48 -12.10
N ASP A 41 -8.34 -14.04 -11.34
CA ASP A 41 -8.11 -14.62 -10.01
C ASP A 41 -7.53 -13.64 -8.99
N ALA A 42 -7.72 -12.34 -9.18
CA ALA A 42 -7.26 -11.32 -8.25
C ALA A 42 -8.21 -11.09 -7.06
N ALA A 43 -9.44 -11.57 -7.11
CA ALA A 43 -10.44 -11.28 -6.08
C ALA A 43 -11.04 -12.53 -5.44
N GLU A 44 -11.67 -12.32 -4.27
CA GLU A 44 -12.36 -13.36 -3.52
C GLU A 44 -13.50 -13.99 -4.33
N ARG A 45 -13.59 -15.32 -4.27
CA ARG A 45 -14.64 -16.12 -4.92
C ARG A 45 -15.42 -16.89 -3.85
N THR A 46 -16.66 -17.23 -4.17
CA THR A 46 -17.47 -18.16 -3.37
C THR A 46 -16.92 -19.57 -3.48
N ASP A 47 -17.35 -20.48 -2.59
CA ASP A 47 -16.97 -21.90 -2.62
C ASP A 47 -17.32 -22.60 -3.95
N MET A 48 -18.30 -22.06 -4.67
CA MET A 48 -18.72 -22.53 -5.99
C MET A 48 -17.88 -21.94 -7.14
N GLY A 49 -16.85 -21.14 -6.83
CA GLY A 49 -15.94 -20.53 -7.80
C GLY A 49 -16.46 -19.25 -8.47
N TYR A 50 -17.64 -18.76 -8.10
CA TYR A 50 -18.18 -17.49 -8.62
C TYR A 50 -17.55 -16.30 -7.92
N LEU A 51 -17.52 -15.14 -8.58
CA LEU A 51 -17.09 -13.90 -7.94
C LEU A 51 -18.09 -13.52 -6.84
N SER A 52 -17.63 -13.33 -5.60
CA SER A 52 -18.51 -12.87 -4.52
C SER A 52 -18.88 -11.39 -4.72
N LEU A 53 -19.89 -10.87 -4.02
CA LEU A 53 -20.19 -9.42 -4.07
C LEU A 53 -18.98 -8.57 -3.62
N ASN A 54 -18.29 -9.00 -2.55
CA ASN A 54 -17.06 -8.34 -2.11
C ASN A 54 -15.96 -8.47 -3.16
N GLY A 55 -15.85 -9.63 -3.82
CA GLY A 55 -14.92 -9.85 -4.93
C GLY A 55 -15.21 -8.94 -6.12
N PHE A 56 -16.49 -8.75 -6.46
CA PHE A 56 -16.94 -7.87 -7.53
C PHE A 56 -16.55 -6.40 -7.27
N LEU A 57 -16.84 -5.90 -6.06
CA LEU A 57 -16.43 -4.54 -5.67
C LEU A 57 -14.91 -4.40 -5.61
N SER A 58 -14.20 -5.45 -5.21
CA SER A 58 -12.74 -5.47 -5.17
C SER A 58 -12.13 -5.42 -6.57
N GLN A 59 -12.71 -6.09 -7.56
CA GLN A 59 -12.27 -6.00 -8.96
C GLN A 59 -12.47 -4.59 -9.53
N TRP A 60 -13.60 -3.94 -9.24
CA TRP A 60 -13.80 -2.54 -9.61
C TRP A 60 -12.77 -1.62 -8.96
N ALA A 61 -12.45 -1.83 -7.69
CA ALA A 61 -11.41 -1.05 -7.01
C ALA A 61 -10.03 -1.27 -7.64
N LEU A 62 -9.68 -2.51 -7.99
CA LEU A 62 -8.43 -2.84 -8.66
C LEU A 62 -8.33 -2.21 -10.06
N MET A 63 -9.36 -2.35 -10.88
CA MET A 63 -9.40 -1.75 -12.22
C MET A 63 -9.36 -0.23 -12.16
N THR A 64 -10.08 0.39 -11.22
CA THR A 64 -10.04 1.85 -11.04
C THR A 64 -8.67 2.34 -10.57
N LEU A 65 -7.97 1.55 -9.76
CA LEU A 65 -6.62 1.88 -9.30
C LEU A 65 -5.58 1.79 -10.43
N LEU A 66 -5.66 0.74 -11.26
CA LEU A 66 -4.66 0.46 -12.29
C LEU A 66 -4.94 1.20 -13.61
N ASP A 67 -6.20 1.29 -14.01
CA ASP A 67 -6.64 1.89 -15.28
C ASP A 67 -7.99 2.61 -15.09
N PRO A 68 -7.99 3.83 -14.50
CA PRO A 68 -9.20 4.61 -14.30
C PRO A 68 -10.00 4.86 -15.60
N PRO A 69 -9.38 5.19 -16.76
CA PRO A 69 -10.09 5.31 -18.03
C PRO A 69 -10.83 4.03 -18.44
N CYS A 70 -10.18 2.86 -18.37
CA CYS A 70 -10.83 1.58 -18.67
C CYS A 70 -11.97 1.28 -17.68
N SER A 71 -11.77 1.59 -16.40
CA SER A 71 -12.83 1.45 -15.39
C SER A 71 -14.07 2.29 -15.75
N LEU A 72 -13.87 3.56 -16.09
CA LEU A 72 -14.97 4.44 -16.47
C LEU A 72 -15.68 3.96 -17.75
N ALA A 73 -14.93 3.50 -18.75
CA ALA A 73 -15.50 2.95 -19.98
C ALA A 73 -16.40 1.74 -19.68
N ASN A 74 -15.94 0.82 -18.83
CA ASN A 74 -16.74 -0.34 -18.41
C ASN A 74 -17.96 0.06 -17.58
N LEU A 75 -17.87 1.10 -16.73
CA LEU A 75 -19.04 1.62 -16.00
C LEU A 75 -20.12 2.15 -16.93
N ILE A 76 -19.74 2.95 -17.93
CA ILE A 76 -20.67 3.46 -18.94
C ILE A 76 -21.30 2.30 -19.71
N TYR A 77 -20.49 1.28 -20.05
CA TYR A 77 -20.95 0.11 -20.78
C TYR A 77 -22.07 -0.66 -20.06
N ILE A 78 -21.95 -0.86 -18.76
CA ILE A 78 -22.96 -1.55 -17.95
C ILE A 78 -24.16 -0.66 -17.60
N GLY A 79 -24.26 0.53 -18.21
CA GLY A 79 -25.41 1.41 -18.10
C GLY A 79 -25.35 2.43 -16.97
N TYR A 80 -24.15 2.82 -16.49
CA TYR A 80 -24.04 3.94 -15.55
C TYR A 80 -24.61 5.22 -16.18
N SER A 81 -25.73 5.68 -15.64
CA SER A 81 -26.51 6.83 -16.14
C SER A 81 -26.19 8.15 -15.43
N GLY A 82 -25.30 8.12 -14.44
CA GLY A 82 -24.84 9.31 -13.74
C GLY A 82 -23.81 10.10 -14.53
N ASN A 83 -23.38 11.24 -13.99
CA ASN A 83 -22.27 12.01 -14.57
C ASN A 83 -20.96 11.21 -14.47
N PRO A 84 -20.29 10.85 -15.58
CA PRO A 84 -19.02 10.13 -15.58
C PRO A 84 -17.93 10.78 -14.71
N ALA A 85 -17.91 12.11 -14.65
CA ALA A 85 -16.95 12.86 -13.83
C ALA A 85 -17.16 12.66 -12.30
N ALA A 86 -18.37 12.24 -11.88
CA ALA A 86 -18.69 11.94 -10.49
C ALA A 86 -18.48 10.46 -10.12
N ALA A 87 -18.26 9.59 -11.12
CA ALA A 87 -18.07 8.16 -10.88
C ALA A 87 -16.71 7.84 -10.25
N LEU A 88 -15.68 8.64 -10.56
CA LEU A 88 -14.32 8.45 -10.06
C LEU A 88 -13.93 9.59 -9.12
N ARG A 89 -13.51 9.22 -7.91
CA ARG A 89 -12.98 10.17 -6.92
C ARG A 89 -11.46 10.23 -6.99
N VAL A 90 -10.93 11.37 -7.45
CA VAL A 90 -9.49 11.65 -7.37
C VAL A 90 -9.13 12.02 -5.93
N THR A 91 -8.22 11.25 -5.34
CA THR A 91 -7.72 11.56 -3.99
C THR A 91 -6.64 12.63 -4.04
N ARG A 92 -6.44 13.36 -2.94
CA ARG A 92 -5.41 14.39 -2.87
C ARG A 92 -4.00 13.81 -2.97
N ARG A 93 -3.04 14.69 -3.23
CA ARG A 93 -1.61 14.32 -3.35
C ARG A 93 -1.12 13.68 -2.05
N ARG A 94 -0.41 12.55 -2.18
CA ARG A 94 0.19 11.80 -1.06
C ARG A 94 1.07 12.67 -0.14
N ALA A 95 1.78 13.65 -0.69
CA ALA A 95 2.60 14.58 0.10
C ALA A 95 1.78 15.39 1.12
N VAL A 96 0.52 15.72 0.80
CA VAL A 96 -0.39 16.40 1.72
C VAL A 96 -0.83 15.48 2.84
N ASP A 97 -1.18 14.22 2.53
CA ASP A 97 -1.53 13.20 3.53
C ASP A 97 -0.37 12.98 4.51
N ARG A 98 0.86 12.88 4.00
CA ARG A 98 2.07 12.74 4.82
C ARG A 98 2.29 13.91 5.76
N LYS A 99 2.12 15.15 5.27
CA LYS A 99 2.26 16.36 6.09
C LYS A 99 1.19 16.43 7.18
N LYS A 100 -0.03 16.00 6.89
CA LYS A 100 -1.16 15.99 7.84
C LYS A 100 -1.20 14.76 8.74
N GLN A 101 -0.40 13.74 8.44
CA GLN A 101 -0.44 12.41 9.07
C GLN A 101 -1.86 11.81 9.09
N ALA A 102 -2.65 12.10 8.06
CA ALA A 102 -4.02 11.64 7.92
C ALA A 102 -4.35 11.43 6.44
N THR A 103 -4.94 10.29 6.11
CA THR A 103 -5.33 9.92 4.75
C THR A 103 -6.85 9.74 4.66
N GLU A 104 -7.41 10.19 3.55
CA GLU A 104 -8.82 9.94 3.20
C GLU A 104 -8.96 8.81 2.16
N ARG A 105 -7.86 8.13 1.84
CA ARG A 105 -7.83 7.01 0.92
C ARG A 105 -8.47 5.77 1.56
N ASN A 106 -9.18 5.03 0.75
CA ASN A 106 -9.80 3.75 1.12
C ASN A 106 -9.25 2.56 0.35
N VAL A 107 -8.38 2.80 -0.63
CA VAL A 107 -7.70 1.77 -1.42
C VAL A 107 -6.20 1.96 -1.22
N PHE A 108 -5.52 0.91 -0.79
CA PHE A 108 -4.07 0.92 -0.54
C PHE A 108 -3.38 -0.16 -1.35
N GLN A 109 -2.31 0.21 -2.06
CA GLN A 109 -1.50 -0.72 -2.83
C GLN A 109 -0.25 -1.13 -2.06
N CYS A 110 -0.10 -2.43 -1.85
CA CYS A 110 1.03 -3.05 -1.19
C CYS A 110 1.89 -3.82 -2.19
N TYR A 111 3.17 -3.49 -2.31
CA TYR A 111 4.10 -4.27 -3.13
C TYR A 111 4.73 -5.37 -2.28
N VAL A 112 4.68 -6.60 -2.78
CA VAL A 112 5.18 -7.79 -2.07
C VAL A 112 6.46 -8.25 -2.74
N PHE A 113 7.58 -8.03 -2.05
CA PHE A 113 8.93 -8.39 -2.44
C PHE A 113 9.42 -9.61 -1.66
N GLY A 114 10.46 -10.29 -2.17
CA GLY A 114 11.05 -11.45 -1.54
C GLY A 114 11.63 -12.43 -2.56
N SER A 115 12.47 -13.35 -2.11
CA SER A 115 13.07 -14.36 -3.00
C SER A 115 12.02 -15.31 -3.60
N LYS A 116 12.41 -16.06 -4.61
CA LYS A 116 11.70 -17.29 -5.01
C LYS A 116 11.45 -18.18 -3.78
N ASN A 117 10.30 -18.84 -3.75
CA ASN A 117 9.88 -19.72 -2.66
C ASN A 117 9.76 -19.08 -1.24
N ALA A 118 9.83 -17.75 -1.10
CA ALA A 118 9.72 -17.09 0.22
C ALA A 118 8.31 -17.15 0.86
N GLY A 119 7.28 -17.58 0.13
CA GLY A 119 5.88 -17.59 0.60
C GLY A 119 5.03 -16.40 0.13
N LYS A 120 5.51 -15.61 -0.84
CA LYS A 120 4.77 -14.45 -1.40
C LYS A 120 3.40 -14.82 -1.94
N SER A 121 3.31 -15.82 -2.81
CA SER A 121 2.03 -16.22 -3.41
C SER A 121 1.07 -16.81 -2.38
N ALA A 122 1.59 -17.53 -1.37
CA ALA A 122 0.78 -18.03 -0.27
C ALA A 122 0.15 -16.90 0.56
N LEU A 123 0.86 -15.77 0.74
CA LEU A 123 0.31 -14.56 1.35
C LEU A 123 -0.81 -13.95 0.49
N LEU A 124 -0.67 -13.91 -0.83
CA LEU A 124 -1.73 -13.44 -1.73
C LEU A 124 -2.95 -14.37 -1.70
N ASP A 125 -2.75 -15.68 -1.77
CA ASP A 125 -3.82 -16.66 -1.79
C ASP A 125 -4.57 -16.70 -0.46
N SER A 126 -3.86 -16.58 0.67
CA SER A 126 -4.45 -16.46 2.00
C SER A 126 -5.32 -15.21 2.14
N LEU A 127 -4.92 -14.07 1.56
CA LEU A 127 -5.74 -12.86 1.57
C LEU A 127 -7.13 -13.15 0.98
N LEU A 128 -7.17 -13.92 -0.10
CA LEU A 128 -8.38 -14.29 -0.83
C LEU A 128 -9.16 -15.46 -0.20
N GLY A 129 -8.73 -15.96 0.95
CA GLY A 129 -9.35 -17.10 1.64
C GLY A 129 -9.11 -18.45 0.95
N ARG A 130 -8.10 -18.54 0.08
CA ARG A 130 -7.78 -19.81 -0.59
C ARG A 130 -7.02 -20.74 0.34
N PRO A 131 -7.26 -22.06 0.25
CA PRO A 131 -6.51 -23.02 1.03
C PRO A 131 -5.03 -23.00 0.64
N PHE A 132 -4.16 -23.23 1.62
CA PHE A 132 -2.73 -23.38 1.38
C PHE A 132 -2.45 -24.56 0.44
N SER A 133 -1.48 -24.39 -0.45
CA SER A 133 -1.01 -25.43 -1.37
C SER A 133 0.49 -25.63 -1.25
N ASN A 134 0.91 -26.90 -1.14
CA ASN A 134 2.33 -27.27 -1.15
C ASN A 134 2.96 -27.19 -2.56
N ASN A 135 2.15 -27.04 -3.61
CA ASN A 135 2.63 -27.03 -4.98
C ASN A 135 3.29 -25.69 -5.29
N TYR A 136 4.60 -25.71 -5.47
CA TYR A 136 5.34 -24.52 -5.87
C TYR A 136 5.21 -24.28 -7.38
N ALA A 137 4.64 -23.13 -7.74
CA ALA A 137 4.66 -22.60 -9.09
C ALA A 137 5.54 -21.33 -9.10
N PRO A 138 6.59 -21.26 -9.94
CA PRO A 138 7.40 -20.06 -10.06
C PRO A 138 6.56 -18.85 -10.51
N THR A 139 6.66 -17.76 -9.77
CA THR A 139 6.08 -16.46 -10.17
C THR A 139 6.92 -15.87 -11.30
N THR A 140 6.42 -15.92 -12.54
CA THR A 140 7.08 -15.36 -13.74
C THR A 140 6.53 -14.01 -14.14
N ILE A 141 5.28 -13.73 -13.78
CA ILE A 141 4.57 -12.47 -14.03
C ILE A 141 4.02 -11.93 -12.73
N GLU A 142 3.75 -10.63 -12.69
CA GLU A 142 3.12 -10.01 -11.53
C GLU A 142 1.74 -10.62 -11.25
N ARG A 143 1.45 -10.84 -9.97
CA ARG A 143 0.13 -11.31 -9.49
C ARG A 143 -0.49 -10.26 -8.60
N PHE A 144 -1.81 -10.19 -8.64
CA PHE A 144 -2.60 -9.30 -7.81
C PHE A 144 -3.54 -10.10 -6.91
N ALA A 145 -3.75 -9.59 -5.71
CA ALA A 145 -4.83 -10.02 -4.82
C ALA A 145 -5.47 -8.78 -4.21
N VAL A 146 -6.79 -8.66 -4.32
CA VAL A 146 -7.56 -7.51 -3.83
C VAL A 146 -8.70 -7.97 -2.94
N ARG A 147 -8.80 -7.36 -1.76
CA ARG A 147 -9.88 -7.65 -0.81
C ARG A 147 -10.18 -6.44 0.07
N ALA A 148 -11.44 -6.33 0.48
CA ALA A 148 -11.84 -5.41 1.56
C ALA A 148 -11.47 -6.00 2.93
N ILE A 149 -10.62 -5.31 3.68
CA ILE A 149 -10.24 -5.61 5.06
C ILE A 149 -11.08 -4.74 5.99
N GLU A 150 -11.67 -5.37 7.00
CA GLU A 150 -12.33 -4.69 8.11
C GLU A 150 -11.32 -4.45 9.23
N LEU A 151 -11.05 -3.19 9.53
CA LEU A 151 -10.12 -2.78 10.58
C LEU A 151 -10.80 -2.79 11.94
N ILE A 152 -9.97 -2.80 12.99
CA ILE A 152 -10.39 -2.60 14.37
C ILE A 152 -11.06 -1.21 14.46
N GLY A 153 -12.35 -1.17 14.79
CA GLY A 153 -13.17 0.06 14.77
C GLY A 153 -14.22 0.10 13.65
N GLY A 154 -14.35 -0.95 12.84
CA GLY A 154 -15.45 -1.12 11.88
C GLY A 154 -15.24 -0.39 10.55
N THR A 155 -14.13 0.31 10.37
CA THR A 155 -13.78 0.93 9.09
C THR A 155 -13.29 -0.11 8.10
N ARG A 156 -13.83 -0.09 6.88
CA ARG A 156 -13.43 -1.01 5.80
C ARG A 156 -12.49 -0.31 4.81
N LYS A 157 -11.37 -0.98 4.48
CA LYS A 157 -10.37 -0.50 3.52
C LYS A 157 -10.08 -1.60 2.50
N THR A 158 -9.89 -1.24 1.24
CA THR A 158 -9.49 -2.18 0.19
C THR A 158 -7.98 -2.28 0.14
N LEU A 159 -7.45 -3.48 0.35
CA LEU A 159 -6.03 -3.80 0.21
C LEU A 159 -5.80 -4.46 -1.15
N VAL A 160 -4.84 -3.93 -1.91
CA VAL A 160 -4.35 -4.51 -3.16
C VAL A 160 -2.92 -4.98 -2.95
N LEU A 161 -2.70 -6.29 -2.86
CA LEU A 161 -1.36 -6.88 -2.90
C LEU A 161 -0.92 -7.05 -4.35
N ARG A 162 0.29 -6.60 -4.67
CA ARG A 162 0.97 -6.80 -5.95
C ARG A 162 2.25 -7.59 -5.70
N GLU A 163 2.25 -8.87 -6.05
CA GLU A 163 3.45 -9.71 -5.98
C GLU A 163 4.39 -9.36 -7.13
N ILE A 164 5.62 -8.99 -6.79
CA ILE A 164 6.67 -8.69 -7.77
C ILE A 164 7.58 -9.90 -7.93
N PRO A 165 7.70 -10.47 -9.15
CA PRO A 165 8.65 -11.53 -9.43
C PRO A 165 10.08 -11.08 -9.11
N GLU A 166 10.89 -11.95 -8.50
CA GLU A 166 12.26 -11.62 -8.12
C GLU A 166 13.10 -11.12 -9.32
N SER A 167 12.88 -11.70 -10.51
CA SER A 167 13.57 -11.34 -11.75
C SER A 167 13.25 -9.94 -12.24
N GLU A 168 12.05 -9.44 -11.98
CA GLU A 168 11.58 -8.14 -12.48
C GLU A 168 11.96 -6.99 -11.55
N VAL A 169 12.39 -7.24 -10.30
CA VAL A 169 12.62 -6.18 -9.31
C VAL A 169 13.68 -5.18 -9.76
N SER A 170 14.80 -5.64 -10.32
CA SER A 170 15.88 -4.74 -10.77
C SER A 170 15.42 -3.84 -11.92
N LYS A 171 14.63 -4.38 -12.85
CA LYS A 171 14.06 -3.62 -13.97
C LYS A 171 13.01 -2.62 -13.45
N ALA A 172 12.11 -3.07 -12.58
CA ALA A 172 11.10 -2.25 -11.95
C ALA A 172 11.71 -1.03 -11.21
N LEU A 173 12.70 -1.26 -10.34
CA LEU A 173 13.34 -0.20 -9.56
C LEU A 173 14.21 0.75 -10.40
N SER A 174 14.51 0.43 -11.65
CA SER A 174 15.18 1.35 -12.58
C SER A 174 14.27 2.50 -13.01
N HIS A 175 12.95 2.31 -12.96
CA HIS A 175 11.96 3.36 -13.23
C HIS A 175 11.79 4.23 -11.98
N GLN A 176 12.01 5.54 -12.13
CA GLN A 176 12.01 6.49 -11.00
C GLN A 176 10.62 6.65 -10.34
N ASP A 177 9.55 6.40 -11.08
CA ASP A 177 8.16 6.53 -10.66
C ASP A 177 7.55 5.20 -10.21
N TYR A 178 8.28 4.08 -10.26
CA TYR A 178 7.76 2.76 -9.90
C TYR A 178 7.16 2.72 -8.48
N LEU A 179 7.81 3.39 -7.52
CA LEU A 179 7.34 3.46 -6.13
C LEU A 179 6.25 4.52 -5.92
N ALA A 180 5.92 5.34 -6.92
CA ALA A 180 4.92 6.38 -6.78
C ALA A 180 3.53 5.82 -6.45
N ALA A 181 3.17 4.69 -7.04
CA ALA A 181 1.90 4.00 -6.79
C ALA A 181 1.91 3.15 -5.50
N CYS A 182 3.09 2.77 -4.99
CA CYS A 182 3.22 1.93 -3.80
C CYS A 182 2.88 2.71 -2.50
N ASP A 183 1.86 2.29 -1.76
CA ASP A 183 1.50 2.88 -0.46
C ASP A 183 2.26 2.21 0.70
N VAL A 184 2.58 0.91 0.58
CA VAL A 184 3.37 0.13 1.55
C VAL A 184 4.15 -0.97 0.84
N ALA A 185 5.38 -1.23 1.27
CA ALA A 185 6.22 -2.30 0.75
C ALA A 185 6.40 -3.39 1.82
N VAL A 186 6.18 -4.64 1.43
CA VAL A 186 6.34 -5.81 2.30
C VAL A 186 7.46 -6.67 1.76
N PHE A 187 8.37 -7.09 2.64
CA PHE A 187 9.50 -7.94 2.32
C PHE A 187 9.31 -9.28 3.01
N VAL A 188 8.97 -10.30 2.22
CA VAL A 188 8.69 -11.65 2.69
C VAL A 188 9.95 -12.49 2.56
N TYR A 189 10.37 -13.11 3.65
CA TYR A 189 11.44 -14.10 3.66
C TYR A 189 10.98 -15.38 4.36
N ASP A 190 11.55 -16.51 3.94
CA ASP A 190 11.39 -17.78 4.64
C ASP A 190 12.27 -17.79 5.90
N SER A 191 11.66 -17.92 7.07
CA SER A 191 12.36 -17.88 8.36
C SER A 191 13.38 -19.03 8.53
N SER A 192 13.23 -20.10 7.77
CA SER A 192 14.13 -21.26 7.76
C SER A 192 15.27 -21.17 6.75
N ASP A 193 15.31 -20.14 5.89
CA ASP A 193 16.30 -19.99 4.80
C ASP A 193 17.13 -18.70 4.89
N GLU A 194 18.44 -18.85 5.13
CA GLU A 194 19.40 -17.75 5.16
C GLU A 194 19.47 -16.97 3.84
N HIS A 195 19.34 -17.64 2.70
CA HIS A 195 19.39 -17.00 1.39
C HIS A 195 18.17 -16.09 1.19
N SER A 196 16.97 -16.59 1.55
CA SER A 196 15.74 -15.81 1.50
C SER A 196 15.81 -14.55 2.37
N TRP A 197 16.39 -14.66 3.58
CA TRP A 197 16.65 -13.52 4.46
C TRP A 197 17.58 -12.49 3.83
N LYS A 198 18.79 -12.92 3.41
CA LYS A 198 19.78 -12.02 2.79
C LYS A 198 19.22 -11.28 1.59
N LYS A 199 18.43 -11.97 0.76
CA LYS A 199 17.79 -11.38 -0.40
C LYS A 199 16.77 -10.32 -0.01
N SER A 200 15.93 -10.60 0.99
CA SER A 200 14.91 -9.65 1.45
C SER A 200 15.50 -8.39 2.07
N ARG A 201 16.64 -8.51 2.78
CA ARG A 201 17.42 -7.36 3.26
C ARG A 201 17.94 -6.50 2.10
N ASP A 202 18.57 -7.10 1.10
CA ASP A 202 19.06 -6.38 -0.10
C ASP A 202 17.92 -5.65 -0.83
N LEU A 203 16.75 -6.29 -0.95
CA LEU A 203 15.57 -5.66 -1.54
C LEU A 203 15.05 -4.49 -0.71
N LEU A 204 15.00 -4.61 0.62
CA LEU A 204 14.59 -3.55 1.54
C LEU A 204 15.49 -2.32 1.41
N GLU A 205 16.81 -2.53 1.41
CA GLU A 205 17.80 -1.47 1.24
C GLU A 205 17.66 -0.77 -0.12
N LYS A 206 17.47 -1.55 -1.20
CA LYS A 206 17.26 -1.00 -2.56
C LYS A 206 16.00 -0.15 -2.65
N VAL A 207 14.87 -0.62 -2.11
CA VAL A 207 13.60 0.12 -2.11
C VAL A 207 13.71 1.39 -1.26
N ALA A 208 14.31 1.31 -0.07
CA ALA A 208 14.53 2.46 0.79
C ALA A 208 15.40 3.52 0.11
N ARG A 209 16.54 3.11 -0.47
CA ARG A 209 17.44 3.99 -1.23
C ARG A 209 16.73 4.65 -2.40
N GLN A 210 15.97 3.89 -3.18
CA GLN A 210 15.23 4.43 -4.31
C GLN A 210 14.17 5.45 -3.86
N GLY A 211 13.50 5.18 -2.74
CA GLY A 211 12.56 6.12 -2.12
C GLY A 211 13.23 7.44 -1.72
N ASP A 212 14.43 7.40 -1.17
CA ASP A 212 15.19 8.61 -0.81
C ASP A 212 15.65 9.42 -2.02
N LEU A 213 16.04 8.74 -3.10
CA LEU A 213 16.50 9.38 -4.35
C LEU A 213 15.34 10.04 -5.10
N THR A 214 14.20 9.34 -5.22
CA THR A 214 13.05 9.77 -6.03
C THR A 214 12.08 10.66 -5.25
N GLY A 215 12.14 10.65 -3.92
CA GLY A 215 11.15 11.30 -3.04
C GLY A 215 9.90 10.46 -2.79
N TYR A 216 9.80 9.26 -3.39
CA TYR A 216 8.74 8.29 -3.14
C TYR A 216 9.12 7.33 -2.00
N SER A 217 9.53 7.85 -0.82
CA SER A 217 9.81 7.00 0.34
C SER A 217 8.59 6.18 0.71
N VAL A 218 8.70 4.85 0.81
CA VAL A 218 7.56 3.96 1.10
C VAL A 218 7.74 3.38 2.51
N PRO A 219 6.68 3.27 3.34
CA PRO A 219 6.77 2.52 4.59
C PRO A 219 6.98 1.03 4.30
N CYS A 220 7.81 0.38 5.11
CA CYS A 220 8.24 -1.00 4.90
C CYS A 220 7.87 -1.88 6.08
N LEU A 221 7.49 -3.13 5.79
CA LEU A 221 7.29 -4.21 6.76
C LEU A 221 8.11 -5.43 6.37
N LEU A 222 8.63 -6.14 7.37
CA LEU A 222 9.26 -7.45 7.19
C LEU A 222 8.31 -8.55 7.64
N ILE A 223 8.19 -9.60 6.83
CA ILE A 223 7.39 -10.79 7.13
C ILE A 223 8.31 -12.01 7.15
N ALA A 224 8.43 -12.64 8.32
CA ALA A 224 9.04 -13.95 8.49
C ALA A 224 7.98 -15.03 8.21
N ALA A 225 7.98 -15.53 6.99
CA ALA A 225 7.04 -16.55 6.53
C ALA A 225 7.54 -17.96 6.88
N LYS A 226 6.61 -18.93 6.80
CA LYS A 226 6.84 -20.36 7.09
C LYS A 226 7.31 -20.61 8.52
N ASP A 227 6.68 -19.90 9.45
CA ASP A 227 6.96 -20.03 10.89
C ASP A 227 6.61 -21.43 11.46
N ASP A 228 5.97 -22.29 10.65
CA ASP A 228 5.79 -23.72 10.94
C ASP A 228 7.07 -24.57 10.78
N LEU A 229 8.13 -24.01 10.19
CA LEU A 229 9.43 -24.64 10.03
C LEU A 229 10.40 -24.19 11.13
N THR A 230 11.42 -25.01 11.40
CA THR A 230 12.49 -24.63 12.33
C THR A 230 13.23 -23.40 11.79
N PRO A 231 13.24 -22.27 12.51
CA PRO A 231 13.84 -21.04 12.02
C PRO A 231 15.36 -21.17 11.96
N TYR A 232 15.97 -20.51 10.98
CA TYR A 232 17.41 -20.32 10.97
C TYR A 232 17.77 -19.27 12.03
N PRO A 233 18.51 -19.62 13.10
CA PRO A 233 18.65 -18.75 14.27
C PRO A 233 19.19 -17.34 13.97
N ARG A 234 20.13 -17.24 13.01
CA ARG A 234 20.69 -15.94 12.62
C ARG A 234 19.71 -15.09 11.82
N ALA A 235 18.83 -15.66 11.00
CA ALA A 235 17.83 -14.89 10.28
C ALA A 235 16.88 -14.16 11.23
N VAL A 236 16.52 -14.78 12.35
CA VAL A 236 15.66 -14.15 13.39
C VAL A 236 16.38 -13.02 14.11
N GLN A 237 17.63 -13.24 14.53
CA GLN A 237 18.40 -12.22 15.24
C GLN A 237 18.76 -11.04 14.33
N ASP A 238 19.22 -11.32 13.11
CA ASP A 238 19.63 -10.31 12.16
C ASP A 238 18.44 -9.48 11.68
N SER A 239 17.25 -10.07 11.53
CA SER A 239 16.06 -9.33 11.09
C SER A 239 15.55 -8.36 12.14
N VAL A 240 15.60 -8.72 13.42
CA VAL A 240 15.32 -7.79 14.53
C VAL A 240 16.36 -6.68 14.56
N LYS A 241 17.64 -7.00 14.38
CA LYS A 241 18.71 -5.98 14.35
C LYS A 241 18.53 -4.98 13.21
N VAL A 242 18.28 -5.45 11.99
CA VAL A 242 18.08 -4.60 10.81
C VAL A 242 16.84 -3.71 10.96
N THR A 243 15.74 -4.25 11.48
CA THR A 243 14.51 -3.44 11.71
C THR A 243 14.75 -2.32 12.71
N GLN A 244 15.49 -2.58 13.79
CA GLN A 244 15.90 -1.56 14.77
C GLN A 244 16.82 -0.49 14.15
N GLU A 245 17.82 -0.90 13.37
CA GLU A 245 18.76 0.03 12.70
C GLU A 245 18.05 0.96 11.70
N LEU A 246 17.02 0.45 11.03
CA LEU A 246 16.20 1.20 10.07
C LEU A 246 15.01 1.92 10.71
N GLY A 247 14.76 1.73 12.01
CA GLY A 247 13.64 2.36 12.71
C GLY A 247 12.26 1.91 12.21
N ILE A 248 12.12 0.65 11.80
CA ILE A 248 10.84 0.04 11.40
C ILE A 248 10.40 -1.03 12.41
N GLU A 249 9.13 -1.46 12.33
CA GLU A 249 8.60 -2.49 13.23
C GLU A 249 9.32 -3.83 13.09
N ALA A 250 9.36 -4.59 14.20
CA ALA A 250 9.92 -5.93 14.22
C ALA A 250 9.21 -6.86 13.21
N PRO A 251 9.90 -7.89 12.68
CA PRO A 251 9.33 -8.80 11.69
C PRO A 251 8.03 -9.46 12.17
N ILE A 252 7.05 -9.55 11.27
CA ILE A 252 5.79 -10.24 11.53
C ILE A 252 5.98 -11.71 11.17
N HIS A 253 5.85 -12.58 12.17
CA HIS A 253 5.93 -14.02 11.99
C HIS A 253 4.58 -14.59 11.56
N VAL A 254 4.57 -15.37 10.49
CA VAL A 254 3.35 -15.99 9.94
C VAL A 254 3.62 -17.36 9.36
N SER A 255 2.65 -18.27 9.53
CA SER A 255 2.53 -19.47 8.71
C SER A 255 1.19 -19.46 7.96
N MET A 256 1.26 -19.35 6.64
CA MET A 256 0.07 -19.48 5.79
C MET A 256 -0.47 -20.93 5.80
N LYS A 257 0.36 -21.90 6.19
CA LYS A 257 -0.02 -23.31 6.31
C LYS A 257 -0.82 -23.57 7.60
N LEU A 258 -0.46 -22.92 8.71
CA LEU A 258 -1.20 -23.01 9.98
C LEU A 258 -2.43 -22.10 10.02
N GLY A 259 -2.56 -21.17 9.07
CA GLY A 259 -3.68 -20.23 9.00
C GLY A 259 -3.50 -18.96 9.84
N ASP A 260 -2.28 -18.65 10.28
CA ASP A 260 -1.94 -17.51 11.15
C ASP A 260 -1.93 -16.15 10.41
N SER A 261 -2.93 -15.92 9.56
CA SER A 261 -3.00 -14.79 8.64
C SER A 261 -3.82 -13.60 9.18
N SER A 262 -4.58 -13.78 10.25
CA SER A 262 -5.68 -12.90 10.65
C SER A 262 -5.26 -11.46 10.98
N ASN A 263 -4.00 -11.22 11.35
CA ASN A 263 -3.51 -9.90 11.73
C ASN A 263 -2.55 -9.26 10.72
N VAL A 264 -1.99 -10.02 9.77
CA VAL A 264 -0.97 -9.48 8.86
C VAL A 264 -1.53 -8.40 7.93
N TYR A 265 -2.74 -8.62 7.40
CA TYR A 265 -3.38 -7.66 6.49
C TYR A 265 -3.83 -6.38 7.20
N ASN A 266 -4.31 -6.51 8.45
CA ASN A 266 -4.62 -5.36 9.30
C ASN A 266 -3.37 -4.51 9.55
N LYS A 267 -2.24 -5.14 9.88
CA LYS A 267 -0.95 -4.44 10.03
C LYS A 267 -0.53 -3.73 8.75
N ILE A 268 -0.60 -4.40 7.59
CA ILE A 268 -0.27 -3.80 6.29
C ILE A 268 -1.10 -2.54 6.03
N VAL A 269 -2.43 -2.59 6.26
CA VAL A 269 -3.30 -1.44 6.08
C VAL A 269 -2.98 -0.33 7.09
N ASN A 270 -2.79 -0.67 8.37
CA ASN A 270 -2.44 0.30 9.41
C ASN A 270 -1.13 1.04 9.09
N THR A 271 -0.13 0.33 8.57
CA THR A 271 1.14 0.91 8.11
C THR A 271 0.95 1.82 6.91
N ALA A 272 0.06 1.49 5.97
CA ALA A 272 -0.27 2.35 4.84
C ALA A 272 -1.01 3.63 5.27
N GLU A 273 -1.83 3.56 6.33
CA GLU A 273 -2.51 4.72 6.92
C GLU A 273 -1.55 5.62 7.72
N HIS A 274 -0.55 5.02 8.37
CA HIS A 274 0.42 5.71 9.23
C HIS A 274 1.86 5.57 8.72
N PRO A 275 2.16 6.00 7.48
CA PRO A 275 3.45 5.72 6.83
C PRO A 275 4.65 6.31 7.59
N HIS A 276 4.44 7.36 8.37
CA HIS A 276 5.51 8.04 9.13
C HIS A 276 6.15 7.17 10.23
N LEU A 277 5.50 6.08 10.64
CA LEU A 277 5.99 5.17 11.68
C LEU A 277 6.87 4.03 11.11
N SER A 278 6.84 3.80 9.80
CA SER A 278 7.49 2.62 9.20
C SER A 278 8.30 2.94 7.95
N ILE A 279 8.62 4.21 7.67
CA ILE A 279 9.57 4.56 6.60
C ILE A 279 10.99 4.26 7.08
N PRO A 280 11.76 3.39 6.40
CA PRO A 280 13.14 3.08 6.79
C PRO A 280 14.05 4.31 6.82
N GLU A 281 14.83 4.44 7.88
CA GLU A 281 15.81 5.51 8.03
C GLU A 281 17.18 5.11 7.48
N THR A 282 17.41 5.36 6.20
CA THR A 282 18.75 5.17 5.61
C THR A 282 19.70 6.33 5.99
N GLU A 283 21.01 6.12 5.82
CA GLU A 283 21.99 7.19 5.97
C GLU A 283 21.75 8.39 5.04
N ILE A 284 21.30 8.13 3.81
CA ILE A 284 20.97 9.18 2.83
C ILE A 284 19.76 9.98 3.32
N GLY A 285 18.73 9.27 3.78
CA GLY A 285 17.55 9.86 4.40
C GLY A 285 17.90 10.72 5.62
N ARG A 286 18.79 10.24 6.50
CA ARG A 286 19.28 10.98 7.69
C ARG A 286 20.02 12.26 7.30
N LYS A 287 20.98 12.19 6.36
CA LYS A 287 21.71 13.36 5.86
C LYS A 287 20.79 14.39 5.22
N ARG A 288 19.79 13.94 4.45
CA ARG A 288 18.79 14.82 3.84
C ARG A 288 17.89 15.51 4.88
N LYS A 289 17.42 14.78 5.89
CA LYS A 289 16.67 15.36 7.03
C LYS A 289 17.50 16.40 7.78
N GLN A 290 18.77 16.11 8.05
CA GLN A 290 19.70 17.05 8.69
C GLN A 290 19.90 18.31 7.85
N TYR A 291 20.17 18.16 6.55
CA TYR A 291 20.32 19.28 5.63
C TYR A 291 19.06 20.17 5.58
N HIS A 292 17.87 19.57 5.50
CA HIS A 292 16.62 20.33 5.54
C HIS A 292 16.40 21.07 6.87
N ARG A 293 16.75 20.47 8.02
CA ARG A 293 16.68 21.16 9.31
C ARG A 293 17.62 22.37 9.35
N LEU A 294 18.83 22.25 8.82
CA LEU A 294 19.78 23.36 8.73
C LEU A 294 19.27 24.50 7.84
N LEU A 295 18.70 24.17 6.67
CA LEU A 295 18.06 25.16 5.80
C LEU A 295 16.86 25.85 6.45
N GLN A 296 16.02 25.11 7.18
CA GLN A 296 14.90 25.70 7.89
C GLN A 296 15.37 26.64 9.00
N HIS A 297 16.40 26.25 9.76
CA HIS A 297 16.98 27.12 10.78
C HIS A 297 17.58 28.38 10.16
N SER A 298 18.32 28.28 9.05
CA SER A 298 18.91 29.46 8.39
C SER A 298 17.85 30.42 7.86
N LEU A 299 16.75 29.91 7.29
CA LEU A 299 15.62 30.72 6.85
C LEU A 299 14.93 31.44 8.01
N VAL A 300 14.78 30.78 9.16
CA VAL A 300 14.23 31.40 10.38
C VAL A 300 15.17 32.50 10.89
N PHE A 301 16.48 32.26 10.94
CA PHE A 301 17.44 33.29 11.34
C PHE A 301 17.42 34.50 10.40
N ALA A 302 17.35 34.27 9.08
CA ALA A 302 17.28 35.33 8.09
C ALA A 302 15.98 36.17 8.22
N SER A 303 14.85 35.54 8.49
CA SER A 303 13.57 36.24 8.67
C SER A 303 13.55 37.08 9.95
N VAL A 304 14.07 36.56 11.06
CA VAL A 304 14.22 37.32 12.32
C VAL A 304 15.16 38.51 12.13
N GLY A 305 16.30 38.32 11.46
CA GLY A 305 17.24 39.40 11.17
C GLY A 305 16.62 40.51 10.31
N THR A 306 15.85 40.14 9.29
CA THR A 306 15.15 41.09 8.41
C THR A 306 14.08 41.88 9.19
N ALA A 307 13.29 41.22 10.02
CA ALA A 307 12.27 41.87 10.85
C ALA A 307 12.89 42.87 11.83
N MET A 308 13.99 42.50 12.50
CA MET A 308 14.72 43.38 13.42
C MET A 308 15.29 44.61 12.70
N ALA A 309 15.84 44.43 11.49
CA ALA A 309 16.34 45.54 10.69
C ALA A 309 15.22 46.51 10.29
N VAL A 310 14.06 46.01 9.86
CA VAL A 310 12.90 46.84 9.50
C VAL A 310 12.38 47.63 10.70
N VAL A 311 12.24 46.98 11.87
CA VAL A 311 11.81 47.64 13.11
C VAL A 311 12.83 48.70 13.54
N GLY A 312 14.13 48.40 13.49
CA GLY A 312 15.18 49.36 13.78
C GLY A 312 15.15 50.57 12.85
N LEU A 313 14.95 50.36 11.54
CA LEU A 313 14.86 51.43 10.55
C LEU A 313 13.61 52.29 10.75
N ALA A 314 12.47 51.69 11.10
CA ALA A 314 11.25 52.41 11.44
C ALA A 314 11.42 53.24 12.73
N ALA A 315 12.04 52.68 13.77
CA ALA A 315 12.33 53.37 15.02
C ALA A 315 13.28 54.57 14.81
N CYS A 316 14.34 54.39 14.02
CA CYS A 316 15.26 55.48 13.65
C CYS A 316 14.55 56.60 12.88
N ARG A 317 13.65 56.25 11.94
CA ARG A 317 12.85 57.24 11.20
C ARG A 317 11.89 58.00 12.13
N ALA A 318 11.18 57.29 13.01
CA ALA A 318 10.27 57.91 13.97
C ALA A 318 11.03 58.86 14.93
N TYR A 319 12.22 58.47 15.38
CA TYR A 319 13.08 59.31 16.22
C TYR A 319 13.54 60.57 15.48
N ALA A 320 13.97 60.45 14.21
CA ALA A 320 14.38 61.59 13.39
C ALA A 320 13.23 62.59 13.16
N VAL A 321 12.00 62.10 12.90
CA VAL A 321 10.81 62.95 12.75
C VAL A 321 10.49 63.69 14.05
N LYS A 322 10.54 63.01 15.20
CA LYS A 322 10.28 63.62 16.52
C LYS A 322 11.33 64.70 16.87
N LYS A 323 12.59 64.46 16.51
CA LYS A 323 13.69 65.44 16.71
C LYS A 323 13.51 66.70 15.84
N ASN A 324 13.02 66.54 14.61
CA ASN A 324 12.79 67.67 13.70
C ASN A 324 11.51 68.47 13.98
N SER A 325 10.60 67.95 14.81
CA SER A 325 9.35 68.62 15.21
C SER A 325 9.39 69.23 16.62
N SER A 326 10.55 69.18 17.28
CA SER A 326 10.79 69.74 18.62
C SER A 326 11.85 70.87 18.63
N GLY A 327 12.21 71.40 17.46
CA GLY A 327 12.97 72.63 17.28
C GLY A 327 12.12 73.67 16.56
#